data_AF-A0A0R2TFV2-F1
#
_entry.id   AF-A0A0R2TFV2-F1
#
_cell.length_a   1.000
_cell.length_b   1.000
_cell.length_c   1.000
_cell.angle_alpha   90.00
_cell.angle_beta   90.00
_cell.angle_gamma   90.00
#
_symmetry.space_group_name_H-M   'P 1'
#
loop_
_entity.id
_entity.type
_entity.pdbx_description
1 polymer ?
#
loop_
_entity_poly.entity_id
_entity_poly.type
_entity_poly.pdbx_seq_one_letter_code
_entity_poly.pdbx_strand_id
1 'polypeptide(L)'
;QGTLLFVDEIHRFNKAQQDGFLPYMEDGTILLVGATTENPSFELNAALLSRASVIVLERLSLIDLELMAQRAERELDRPLPLDGPAREALLDMADGDGRSALNLIEQVMSWTLPEPLDREQLAKRLMRRAAKYDKSGEEHYNLISALHKSVRGSDPDAALYWFARMLEGGEDPRFLARRITRMAVEDIGLADPQAQGYCLEAWQTYERLGSPEGELALAQALVYLALAPKSNAIYKAYKAARLAARETGSLMPPKHILNAPTGMMKEIGYGSGYDYDHDAEDGFSGQNYFPETMRRQVLYAPIERGFERELKKRLDYFAKLRSKRQELP
;
A
#
# COMPACT_ATOMS: atom_id res chain seq x y z
N GLN A 1 -8.72 36.15 1.63
CA GLN A 1 -9.25 34.80 1.98
C GLN A 1 -8.05 33.93 2.26
N GLY A 2 -7.97 33.29 3.43
CA GLY A 2 -6.92 32.30 3.73
C GLY A 2 -7.41 30.89 3.42
N THR A 3 -6.49 29.96 3.14
CA THR A 3 -6.82 28.55 2.87
C THR A 3 -6.57 27.72 4.13
N LEU A 4 -7.59 27.02 4.65
CA LEU A 4 -7.39 26.03 5.72
C LEU A 4 -6.98 24.70 5.09
N LEU A 5 -5.79 24.21 5.44
CA LEU A 5 -5.31 22.89 5.02
C LEU A 5 -5.43 21.93 6.21
N PHE A 6 -6.40 21.02 6.14
CA PHE A 6 -6.55 19.95 7.13
C PHE A 6 -5.77 18.72 6.70
N VAL A 7 -4.89 18.23 7.58
CA VAL A 7 -4.08 17.02 7.35
C VAL A 7 -4.39 16.01 8.45
N ASP A 8 -5.09 14.94 8.08
CA ASP A 8 -5.32 13.81 8.97
C ASP A 8 -4.06 12.94 9.08
N GLU A 9 -3.83 12.36 10.25
CA GLU A 9 -2.68 11.50 10.54
C GLU A 9 -1.32 12.12 10.17
N ILE A 10 -1.12 13.40 10.54
CA ILE A 10 0.06 14.18 10.12
C ILE A 10 1.40 13.54 10.55
N HIS A 11 1.39 12.69 11.57
CA HIS A 11 2.56 11.92 12.02
C HIS A 11 3.11 10.95 10.95
N ARG A 12 2.30 10.56 9.95
CA ARG A 12 2.75 9.66 8.87
C ARG A 12 3.69 10.31 7.86
N PHE A 13 3.79 11.64 7.89
CA PHE A 13 4.62 12.40 6.96
C PHE A 13 6.06 12.37 7.42
N ASN A 14 6.98 12.06 6.50
CA ASN A 14 8.40 12.15 6.81
C ASN A 14 8.84 13.60 6.99
N LYS A 15 10.03 13.82 7.58
CA LYS A 15 10.54 15.16 7.89
C LYS A 15 10.54 16.12 6.69
N ALA A 16 10.93 15.65 5.51
CA ALA A 16 10.98 16.50 4.31
C ALA A 16 9.57 16.91 3.84
N GLN A 17 8.58 16.02 3.98
CA GLN A 17 7.19 16.35 3.70
C GLN A 17 6.62 17.36 4.70
N GLN A 18 6.95 17.23 5.99
CA GLN A 18 6.55 18.19 7.02
C GLN A 18 7.21 19.56 6.81
N ASP A 19 8.50 19.60 6.50
CA ASP A 19 9.24 20.85 6.20
C ASP A 19 8.67 21.58 4.98
N GLY A 20 8.06 20.84 4.04
CA GLY A 20 7.41 21.40 2.86
C GLY A 20 6.23 22.34 3.16
N PHE A 21 5.63 22.26 4.35
CA PHE A 21 4.52 23.14 4.74
C PHE A 21 5.00 24.51 5.26
N LEU A 22 6.22 24.59 5.80
CA LEU A 22 6.69 25.76 6.55
C LEU A 22 6.62 27.07 5.77
N PRO A 23 7.07 27.16 4.49
CA PRO A 23 7.05 28.43 3.77
C PRO A 23 5.64 29.01 3.63
N TYR A 24 4.66 28.14 3.40
CA TYR A 24 3.25 28.51 3.18
C TYR A 24 2.51 28.83 4.49
N MET A 25 2.99 28.29 5.62
CA MET A 25 2.50 28.67 6.94
C MET A 25 3.04 30.06 7.34
N GLU A 26 4.31 30.34 7.01
CA GLU A 26 4.99 31.58 7.37
C GLU A 26 4.51 32.79 6.57
N ASP A 27 4.25 32.62 5.27
CA ASP A 27 3.73 33.69 4.40
C ASP A 27 2.21 33.88 4.50
N GLY A 28 1.53 33.04 5.28
CA GLY A 28 0.09 33.08 5.52
C GLY A 28 -0.77 32.51 4.38
N THR A 29 -0.17 31.83 3.40
CA THR A 29 -0.91 31.14 2.33
C THR A 29 -1.86 30.09 2.88
N ILE A 30 -1.42 29.34 3.90
CA ILE A 30 -2.23 28.30 4.55
C ILE A 30 -2.33 28.50 6.07
N LEU A 31 -3.50 28.16 6.62
CA LEU A 31 -3.67 27.80 8.01
C LEU A 31 -3.68 26.26 8.09
N LEU A 32 -2.58 25.69 8.59
CA LEU A 32 -2.45 24.24 8.74
C LEU A 32 -3.17 23.75 10.02
N VAL A 33 -4.05 22.77 9.87
CA VAL A 33 -4.66 22.03 10.99
C VAL A 33 -4.30 20.55 10.84
N GLY A 34 -3.39 20.07 11.69
CA GLY A 34 -2.99 18.66 11.72
C GLY A 34 -3.74 17.88 12.79
N ALA A 35 -4.21 16.67 12.46
CA ALA A 35 -4.77 15.72 13.42
C ALA A 35 -3.85 14.51 13.59
N THR A 36 -3.74 14.00 14.81
CA THR A 36 -2.93 12.82 15.14
C THR A 36 -3.42 12.16 16.43
N THR A 37 -3.32 10.84 16.52
CA THR A 37 -3.50 10.07 17.78
C THR A 37 -2.19 9.91 18.55
N GLU A 38 -1.05 10.10 17.90
CA GLU A 38 0.28 9.99 18.49
C GLU A 38 0.71 11.28 19.18
N ASN A 39 1.65 11.18 20.13
CA ASN A 39 2.18 12.35 20.81
C ASN A 39 2.96 13.25 19.83
N PRO A 40 2.49 14.48 19.57
CA PRO A 40 3.07 15.32 18.53
C PRO A 40 4.52 15.72 18.80
N SER A 41 5.00 15.71 20.06
CA SER A 41 6.39 16.06 20.38
C SER A 41 7.42 15.04 19.88
N PHE A 42 7.01 13.81 19.60
CA PHE A 42 7.89 12.75 19.11
C PHE A 42 7.85 12.61 17.58
N GLU A 43 6.66 12.74 16.99
CA GLU A 43 6.43 12.42 15.58
C GLU A 43 6.49 13.65 14.66
N LEU A 44 6.32 14.86 15.20
CA LEU A 44 6.40 16.09 14.43
C LEU A 44 7.75 16.78 14.60
N ASN A 45 8.24 17.37 13.51
CA ASN A 45 9.46 18.14 13.56
C ASN A 45 9.29 19.40 14.43
N ALA A 46 10.38 19.84 15.06
CA ALA A 46 10.34 20.99 15.97
C ALA A 46 9.95 22.31 15.28
N ALA A 47 10.24 22.43 13.99
CA ALA A 47 9.93 23.64 13.22
C ALA A 47 8.42 23.84 13.06
N LEU A 48 7.68 22.77 12.78
CA LEU A 48 6.23 22.80 12.63
C LEU A 48 5.55 23.02 13.99
N LEU A 49 6.03 22.34 15.04
CA LEU A 49 5.54 22.53 16.41
C LEU A 49 5.74 23.97 16.90
N SER A 50 6.85 24.63 16.56
CA SER A 50 7.09 26.02 16.96
C SER A 50 6.13 27.04 16.33
N ARG A 51 5.38 26.65 15.29
CA ARG A 51 4.42 27.48 14.55
C ARG A 51 2.97 27.01 14.71
N ALA A 52 2.74 25.94 15.48
CA ALA A 52 1.43 25.36 15.70
C ALA A 52 1.05 25.38 17.18
N SER A 53 -0.22 25.65 17.47
CA SER A 53 -0.77 25.43 18.81
C SER A 53 -1.22 23.97 18.93
N VAL A 54 -0.79 23.30 20.00
CA VAL A 54 -1.22 21.92 20.29
C VAL A 54 -2.47 21.98 21.16
N ILE A 55 -3.57 21.38 20.68
CA ILE A 55 -4.80 21.20 21.42
C ILE A 55 -4.96 19.72 21.70
N VAL A 56 -5.07 19.37 22.98
CA VAL A 56 -5.35 18.00 23.38
C VAL A 56 -6.86 17.79 23.33
N LEU A 57 -7.30 16.83 22.53
CA LEU A 57 -8.70 16.40 22.51
C LEU A 57 -8.85 15.20 23.43
N GLU A 58 -9.89 15.23 24.23
CA GLU A 58 -10.27 14.12 25.10
C GLU A 58 -11.34 13.27 24.41
N ARG A 59 -11.46 12.03 24.86
CA ARG A 59 -12.55 11.16 24.44
C ARG A 59 -13.88 11.77 24.85
N LEU A 60 -14.90 11.58 24.02
CA LEU A 60 -16.24 12.08 24.30
C LEU A 60 -16.83 11.38 25.52
N SER A 61 -17.50 12.14 26.38
CA SER A 61 -18.28 11.55 27.46
C SER A 61 -19.55 10.90 26.90
N LEU A 62 -20.19 10.02 27.68
CA LEU A 62 -21.49 9.45 27.29
C LEU A 62 -22.55 10.53 27.04
N ILE A 63 -22.48 11.66 27.76
CA ILE A 63 -23.39 12.79 27.56
C ILE A 63 -23.15 13.42 26.18
N ASP A 64 -21.90 13.56 25.76
CA ASP A 64 -21.57 14.12 24.45
C ASP A 64 -21.98 13.19 23.31
N LEU A 65 -21.76 11.88 23.49
CA LEU A 65 -22.20 10.85 22.55
C LEU A 65 -23.73 10.81 22.44
N GLU A 66 -24.44 10.99 23.54
CA GLU A 66 -25.90 11.08 23.56
C GLU A 66 -26.40 12.33 22.81
N LEU A 67 -25.76 13.48 23.01
CA LEU A 67 -26.06 14.69 22.23
C LEU A 67 -25.81 14.48 20.73
N MET A 68 -24.78 13.71 20.37
CA MET A 68 -24.50 13.34 18.98
C MET A 68 -25.57 12.42 18.41
N ALA A 69 -26.04 11.43 19.17
CA ALA A 69 -27.14 10.55 18.80
C ALA A 69 -28.43 11.35 18.53
N GLN A 70 -28.78 12.28 19.42
CA GLN A 70 -29.96 13.15 19.24
C GLN A 70 -29.87 14.06 18.02
N ARG A 71 -28.65 14.45 17.60
CA ARG A 71 -28.45 15.20 16.35
C ARG A 71 -28.65 14.31 15.14
N ALA A 72 -28.15 13.08 15.18
CA ALA A 72 -28.37 12.10 14.11
C ALA A 72 -29.86 11.75 13.94
N GLU A 73 -30.60 11.57 15.04
CA GLU A 73 -32.05 11.34 15.03
C GLU A 73 -32.81 12.51 14.37
N ARG A 74 -32.40 13.76 14.65
CA ARG A 74 -32.99 14.96 14.05
C ARG A 74 -32.69 15.07 12.56
N GLU A 75 -31.46 14.77 12.14
CA GLU A 75 -31.07 14.82 10.72
C GLU A 75 -31.78 13.74 9.89
N LEU A 76 -32.03 12.58 10.49
CA LEU A 76 -32.72 11.45 9.84
C LEU A 76 -34.25 11.49 9.98
N ASP A 77 -34.79 12.48 10.68
CA ASP A 77 -36.22 12.65 11.00
C ASP A 77 -36.88 11.38 11.57
N ARG A 78 -36.14 10.63 12.40
CA ARG A 78 -36.65 9.43 13.08
C ARG A 78 -35.83 9.11 14.34
N PRO A 79 -36.47 8.57 15.40
CA PRO A 79 -35.78 8.14 16.60
C PRO A 79 -34.98 6.85 16.35
N LEU A 80 -33.94 6.64 17.16
CA LEU A 80 -33.25 5.36 17.23
C LEU A 80 -34.25 4.28 17.67
N PRO A 81 -34.37 3.16 16.94
CA PRO A 81 -35.25 2.05 17.30
C PRO A 81 -34.63 1.20 18.42
N LEU A 82 -34.30 1.83 19.55
CA LEU A 82 -33.67 1.25 20.73
C LEU A 82 -34.44 1.67 21.98
N ASP A 83 -34.55 0.77 22.95
CA ASP A 83 -34.96 1.15 24.30
C ASP A 83 -33.81 1.88 25.04
N GLY A 84 -34.11 2.41 26.23
CA GLY A 84 -33.12 3.14 27.04
C GLY A 84 -31.84 2.33 27.31
N PRO A 85 -31.93 1.11 27.87
CA PRO A 85 -30.77 0.25 28.11
C PRO A 85 -29.97 -0.11 26.86
N ALA A 86 -30.61 -0.33 25.71
CA ALA A 86 -29.96 -0.61 24.44
C ALA A 86 -29.25 0.63 23.88
N ARG A 87 -29.86 1.80 24.01
CA ARG A 87 -29.26 3.09 23.65
C ARG A 87 -28.00 3.35 24.46
N GLU A 88 -28.06 3.21 25.78
CA GLU A 88 -26.89 3.34 26.66
C GLU A 88 -25.79 2.36 26.26
N ALA A 89 -26.14 1.08 26.04
CA ALA A 89 -25.19 0.07 25.61
C ALA A 89 -24.55 0.39 24.24
N LEU A 90 -25.29 0.98 23.30
CA LEU A 90 -24.74 1.40 22.01
C LEU A 90 -23.69 2.52 22.19
N LEU A 91 -23.97 3.49 23.05
CA LEU A 91 -23.06 4.60 23.30
C LEU A 91 -21.82 4.14 24.09
N ASP A 92 -21.99 3.24 25.04
CA ASP A 92 -20.88 2.57 25.74
C ASP A 92 -19.94 1.85 24.76
N MET A 93 -20.50 1.15 23.76
CA MET A 93 -19.72 0.44 22.75
C MET A 93 -18.85 1.36 21.88
N ALA A 94 -19.20 2.64 21.76
CA ALA A 94 -18.41 3.61 21.02
C ALA A 94 -17.17 4.10 21.78
N ASP A 95 -17.09 3.84 23.09
CA ASP A 95 -15.90 4.09 23.94
C ASP A 95 -15.31 5.51 23.79
N GLY A 96 -16.19 6.50 23.66
CA GLY A 96 -15.83 7.92 23.51
C GLY A 96 -15.38 8.35 22.11
N ASP A 97 -15.47 7.47 21.10
CA ASP A 97 -15.22 7.80 19.69
C ASP A 97 -16.54 8.13 18.96
N GLY A 98 -16.68 9.40 18.58
CA GLY A 98 -17.87 9.90 17.86
C GLY A 98 -18.05 9.30 16.47
N ARG A 99 -16.98 8.96 15.75
CA ARG A 99 -17.08 8.31 14.44
C ARG A 99 -17.64 6.89 14.61
N SER A 100 -17.12 6.16 15.60
CA SER A 100 -17.61 4.83 15.95
C SER A 100 -19.08 4.87 16.39
N ALA A 101 -19.48 5.86 17.19
CA ALA A 101 -20.88 6.06 17.59
C ALA A 101 -21.80 6.29 16.38
N LEU A 102 -21.43 7.20 15.47
CA LEU A 102 -22.24 7.48 14.27
C LEU A 102 -22.37 6.26 13.35
N ASN A 103 -21.30 5.47 13.19
CA ASN A 103 -21.35 4.22 12.43
C ASN A 103 -22.32 3.20 13.05
N LEU A 104 -22.29 3.06 14.38
CA LEU A 104 -23.24 2.20 15.10
C LEU A 104 -24.68 2.71 14.94
N ILE A 105 -24.89 4.02 15.07
CA ILE A 105 -26.20 4.66 14.87
C ILE A 105 -26.72 4.41 13.45
N GLU A 106 -25.91 4.66 12.43
CA GLU A 106 -26.25 4.42 11.02
C GLU A 106 -26.62 2.95 10.81
N GLN A 107 -25.84 2.03 11.37
CA GLN A 107 -26.11 0.60 11.30
C GLN A 107 -27.46 0.24 11.92
N VAL A 108 -27.76 0.74 13.12
CA VAL A 108 -29.05 0.50 13.78
C VAL A 108 -30.20 1.10 12.97
N MET A 109 -30.03 2.32 12.48
CA MET A 109 -31.00 3.04 11.66
C MET A 109 -31.30 2.34 10.32
N SER A 110 -30.36 1.56 9.78
CA SER A 110 -30.58 0.76 8.57
C SER A 110 -31.58 -0.40 8.77
N TRP A 111 -31.87 -0.78 10.02
CA TRP A 111 -32.76 -1.90 10.30
C TRP A 111 -34.23 -1.50 10.22
N THR A 112 -35.00 -2.28 9.47
CA THR A 112 -36.47 -2.22 9.54
C THR A 112 -36.92 -3.07 10.72
N LEU A 113 -37.39 -2.42 11.77
CA LEU A 113 -37.79 -3.06 13.03
C LEU A 113 -39.26 -2.73 13.33
N PRO A 114 -40.08 -3.72 13.71
CA PRO A 114 -41.45 -3.47 14.15
C PRO A 114 -41.52 -2.83 15.53
N GLU A 115 -40.51 -3.06 16.39
CA GLU A 115 -40.42 -2.56 17.75
C GLU A 115 -38.96 -2.18 18.08
N PRO A 116 -38.72 -1.23 19.01
CA PRO A 116 -37.38 -0.92 19.50
C PRO A 116 -36.66 -2.15 20.07
N LEU A 117 -35.35 -2.25 19.87
CA LEU A 117 -34.55 -3.34 20.42
C LEU A 117 -34.22 -3.12 21.89
N ASP A 118 -34.23 -4.22 22.64
CA ASP A 118 -33.60 -4.28 23.95
C ASP A 118 -32.08 -4.52 23.86
N ARG A 119 -31.39 -4.41 25.00
CA ARG A 119 -29.93 -4.55 25.09
C ARG A 119 -29.43 -5.91 24.59
N GLU A 120 -30.14 -7.00 24.86
CA GLU A 120 -29.72 -8.35 24.46
C GLU A 120 -29.90 -8.55 22.95
N GLN A 121 -31.01 -8.07 22.40
CA GLN A 121 -31.30 -8.09 20.97
C GLN A 121 -30.31 -7.23 20.18
N LEU A 122 -29.97 -6.05 20.69
CA LEU A 122 -28.93 -5.18 20.13
C LEU A 122 -27.59 -5.91 20.12
N ALA A 123 -27.15 -6.42 21.28
CA ALA A 123 -25.89 -7.16 21.41
C ALA A 123 -25.85 -8.36 20.47
N LYS A 124 -26.92 -9.16 20.39
CA LYS A 124 -26.98 -10.32 19.50
C LYS A 124 -26.91 -9.95 18.02
N ARG A 125 -27.54 -8.84 17.60
CA ARG A 125 -27.48 -8.36 16.21
C ARG A 125 -26.12 -7.76 15.86
N LEU A 126 -25.50 -7.01 16.79
CA LEU A 126 -24.16 -6.46 16.61
C LEU A 126 -23.07 -7.55 16.66
N MET A 127 -23.16 -8.51 17.60
CA MET A 127 -22.24 -9.65 17.74
C MET A 127 -22.30 -10.62 16.56
N ARG A 128 -23.46 -10.82 15.92
CA ARG A 128 -23.55 -11.61 14.67
C ARG A 128 -22.69 -11.03 13.54
N ARG A 129 -22.31 -9.75 13.62
CA ARG A 129 -21.34 -9.08 12.74
C ARG A 129 -19.95 -8.94 13.35
N ALA A 130 -19.81 -8.61 14.65
CA ALA A 130 -18.51 -8.44 15.31
C ALA A 130 -17.73 -9.76 15.48
N ALA A 131 -18.40 -10.90 15.72
CA ALA A 131 -17.75 -12.22 15.76
C ALA A 131 -17.25 -12.71 14.38
N LYS A 132 -17.46 -11.93 13.32
CA LYS A 132 -16.94 -12.21 11.98
C LYS A 132 -15.65 -11.46 11.67
N TYR A 133 -15.20 -10.56 12.53
CA TYR A 133 -13.97 -9.81 12.30
C TYR A 133 -13.43 -9.19 13.57
N ASP A 134 -12.48 -9.88 14.18
CA ASP A 134 -11.62 -9.26 15.16
C ASP A 134 -10.58 -8.38 14.43
N LYS A 135 -10.72 -7.06 14.56
CA LYS A 135 -9.67 -6.10 14.16
C LYS A 135 -8.46 -6.15 15.10
N SER A 136 -8.51 -6.92 16.20
CA SER A 136 -7.31 -7.27 16.95
C SER A 136 -6.40 -8.10 16.02
N GLY A 137 -5.13 -7.68 15.92
CA GLY A 137 -4.32 -7.90 14.72
C GLY A 137 -4.16 -9.36 14.25
N GLU A 138 -4.34 -10.37 15.10
CA GLU A 138 -4.08 -11.77 14.72
C GLU A 138 -5.04 -12.29 13.64
N GLU A 139 -6.36 -12.09 13.77
CA GLU A 139 -7.32 -12.58 12.77
C GLU A 139 -7.16 -11.83 11.45
N HIS A 140 -7.05 -10.49 11.49
CA HIS A 140 -6.75 -9.66 10.33
C HIS A 140 -5.50 -10.17 9.56
N TYR A 141 -4.38 -10.39 10.26
CA TYR A 141 -3.15 -10.88 9.63
C TYR A 141 -3.29 -12.29 9.09
N ASN A 142 -4.06 -13.16 9.76
CA ASN A 142 -4.32 -14.52 9.28
C ASN A 142 -5.17 -14.53 8.00
N LEU A 143 -6.23 -13.72 7.92
CA LEU A 143 -7.09 -13.63 6.75
C LEU A 143 -6.36 -13.07 5.54
N ILE A 144 -5.61 -11.96 5.69
CA ILE A 144 -4.84 -11.41 4.55
C ILE A 144 -3.71 -12.34 4.11
N SER A 145 -3.12 -13.06 5.06
CA SER A 145 -2.12 -14.09 4.81
C SER A 145 -2.70 -15.27 4.03
N ALA A 146 -3.92 -15.71 4.38
CA ALA A 146 -4.65 -16.75 3.67
C ALA A 146 -5.01 -16.31 2.25
N LEU A 147 -5.58 -15.11 2.08
CA LEU A 147 -5.89 -14.52 0.76
C LEU A 147 -4.65 -14.51 -0.15
N HIS A 148 -3.54 -13.98 0.35
CA HIS A 148 -2.29 -13.91 -0.40
C HIS A 148 -1.75 -15.30 -0.78
N LYS A 149 -1.83 -16.27 0.14
CA LYS A 149 -1.40 -17.65 -0.12
C LYS A 149 -2.30 -18.35 -1.13
N SER A 150 -3.62 -18.10 -1.12
CA SER A 150 -4.56 -18.65 -2.10
C SER A 150 -4.26 -18.14 -3.50
N VAL A 151 -4.04 -16.84 -3.68
CA VAL A 151 -3.62 -16.27 -4.97
C VAL A 151 -2.30 -16.88 -5.43
N ARG A 152 -1.30 -16.95 -4.55
CA ARG A 152 0.00 -17.57 -4.86
C ARG A 152 -0.12 -19.07 -5.18
N GLY A 153 -1.03 -19.77 -4.52
CA GLY A 153 -1.36 -21.17 -4.72
C GLY A 153 -2.18 -21.44 -5.99
N SER A 154 -2.59 -20.39 -6.71
CA SER A 154 -3.45 -20.47 -7.90
C SER A 154 -4.84 -21.03 -7.61
N ASP A 155 -5.40 -20.67 -6.46
CA ASP A 155 -6.75 -21.06 -6.02
C ASP A 155 -7.67 -19.81 -6.03
N PRO A 156 -8.39 -19.56 -7.14
CA PRO A 156 -9.26 -18.40 -7.27
C PRO A 156 -10.49 -18.48 -6.33
N ASP A 157 -10.99 -19.68 -6.05
CA ASP A 157 -12.17 -19.88 -5.20
C ASP A 157 -11.84 -19.53 -3.75
N ALA A 158 -10.73 -20.05 -3.22
CA ALA A 158 -10.27 -19.71 -1.89
C ALA A 158 -9.87 -18.22 -1.79
N ALA A 159 -9.28 -17.64 -2.84
CA ALA A 159 -8.96 -16.22 -2.86
C ALA A 159 -10.24 -15.36 -2.75
N LEU A 160 -11.28 -15.65 -3.52
CA LEU A 160 -12.56 -14.95 -3.41
C LEU A 160 -13.21 -15.14 -2.04
N TYR A 161 -13.15 -16.34 -1.47
CA TYR A 161 -13.68 -16.60 -0.13
C TYR A 161 -12.98 -15.76 0.95
N TRP A 162 -11.64 -15.72 0.97
CA TRP A 162 -10.91 -14.92 1.97
C TRP A 162 -11.09 -13.42 1.75
N PHE A 163 -11.17 -12.97 0.51
CA PHE A 163 -11.48 -11.59 0.17
C PHE A 163 -12.86 -11.19 0.69
N ALA A 164 -13.90 -11.98 0.41
CA ALA A 164 -15.25 -11.76 0.90
C ALA A 164 -15.31 -11.80 2.43
N ARG A 165 -14.62 -12.73 3.08
CA ARG A 165 -14.51 -12.80 4.55
C ARG A 165 -13.95 -11.51 5.15
N MET A 166 -12.98 -10.89 4.50
CA MET A 166 -12.39 -9.63 4.95
C MET A 166 -13.33 -8.44 4.71
N LEU A 167 -13.99 -8.37 3.55
CA LEU A 167 -14.99 -7.33 3.25
C LEU A 167 -16.18 -7.38 4.21
N GLU A 168 -16.78 -8.56 4.40
CA GLU A 168 -17.86 -8.80 5.34
C GLU A 168 -17.46 -8.51 6.79
N GLY A 169 -16.15 -8.53 7.05
CA GLY A 169 -15.57 -8.15 8.32
C GLY A 169 -15.33 -6.65 8.51
N GLY A 170 -15.54 -5.82 7.48
CA GLY A 170 -15.30 -4.39 7.56
C GLY A 170 -13.82 -4.01 7.42
N GLU A 171 -13.04 -4.83 6.72
CA GLU A 171 -11.74 -4.44 6.18
C GLU A 171 -11.91 -3.26 5.21
N ASP A 172 -10.95 -2.34 5.19
CA ASP A 172 -10.90 -1.29 4.17
C ASP A 172 -10.55 -1.90 2.80
N PRO A 173 -11.40 -1.80 1.76
CA PRO A 173 -11.07 -2.35 0.45
C PRO A 173 -9.81 -1.74 -0.18
N ARG A 174 -9.38 -0.54 0.25
CA ARG A 174 -8.10 0.04 -0.17
C ARG A 174 -6.90 -0.72 0.40
N PHE A 175 -7.03 -1.29 1.60
CA PHE A 175 -6.02 -2.21 2.12
C PHE A 175 -5.90 -3.45 1.24
N LEU A 176 -7.04 -4.03 0.84
CA LEU A 176 -7.07 -5.18 -0.07
C LEU A 176 -6.47 -4.82 -1.43
N ALA A 177 -6.81 -3.67 -2.00
CA ALA A 177 -6.25 -3.19 -3.28
C ALA A 177 -4.72 -3.07 -3.26
N ARG A 178 -4.15 -2.54 -2.16
CA ARG A 178 -2.68 -2.49 -1.95
C ARG A 178 -2.08 -3.90 -1.94
N ARG A 179 -2.72 -4.85 -1.25
CA ARG A 179 -2.25 -6.23 -1.12
C ARG A 179 -2.36 -7.00 -2.44
N ILE A 180 -3.44 -6.81 -3.19
CA ILE A 180 -3.64 -7.36 -4.54
C ILE A 180 -2.55 -6.85 -5.47
N THR A 181 -2.31 -5.54 -5.50
CA THR A 181 -1.23 -4.94 -6.30
C THR A 181 0.15 -5.49 -5.91
N ARG A 182 0.37 -5.75 -4.62
CA ARG A 182 1.62 -6.37 -4.15
C ARG A 182 1.79 -7.80 -4.68
N MET A 183 0.74 -8.61 -4.70
CA MET A 183 0.78 -9.97 -5.25
C MET A 183 1.19 -9.96 -6.73
N ALA A 184 0.69 -8.99 -7.51
CA ALA A 184 1.05 -8.84 -8.93
C ALA A 184 2.57 -8.68 -9.15
N VAL A 185 3.25 -7.90 -8.30
CA VAL A 185 4.70 -7.65 -8.44
C VAL A 185 5.58 -8.67 -7.71
N GLU A 186 5.04 -9.41 -6.73
CA GLU A 186 5.78 -10.39 -5.92
C GLU A 186 5.70 -11.82 -6.48
N ASP A 187 4.49 -12.26 -6.80
CA ASP A 187 4.17 -13.67 -7.07
C ASP A 187 3.87 -13.95 -8.55
N ILE A 188 3.52 -12.91 -9.32
CA ILE A 188 3.32 -12.99 -10.77
C ILE A 188 4.57 -12.43 -11.47
N GLY A 189 4.96 -11.19 -11.13
CA GLY A 189 6.19 -10.57 -11.62
C GLY A 189 6.22 -10.46 -13.14
N LEU A 190 7.36 -10.78 -13.75
CA LEU A 190 7.52 -10.71 -15.20
C LEU A 190 7.00 -11.95 -15.94
N ALA A 191 6.41 -12.93 -15.23
CA ALA A 191 5.75 -14.04 -15.89
C ALA A 191 4.44 -13.60 -16.55
N ASP A 192 3.83 -12.52 -16.04
CA ASP A 192 2.83 -11.75 -16.76
C ASP A 192 3.01 -10.24 -16.47
N PRO A 193 3.66 -9.50 -17.39
CA PRO A 193 3.92 -8.07 -17.23
C PRO A 193 2.66 -7.18 -17.13
N GLN A 194 1.49 -7.67 -17.55
CA GLN A 194 0.25 -6.87 -17.51
C GLN A 194 -0.42 -6.90 -16.13
N ALA A 195 -0.08 -7.87 -15.28
CA ALA A 195 -0.75 -8.09 -14.00
C ALA A 195 -0.75 -6.86 -13.08
N GLN A 196 0.36 -6.10 -13.04
CA GLN A 196 0.43 -4.88 -12.24
C GLN A 196 -0.55 -3.80 -12.77
N GLY A 197 -0.58 -3.59 -14.08
CA GLY A 197 -1.49 -2.63 -14.72
C GLY A 197 -2.95 -2.98 -14.44
N TYR A 198 -3.31 -4.26 -14.59
CA TYR A 198 -4.64 -4.76 -14.30
C TYR A 198 -5.09 -4.48 -12.85
N CYS A 199 -4.20 -4.69 -11.88
CA CYS A 199 -4.50 -4.42 -10.47
C CYS A 199 -4.66 -2.91 -10.19
N LEU A 200 -3.86 -2.07 -10.83
CA LEU A 200 -3.98 -0.62 -10.70
C LEU A 200 -5.28 -0.11 -11.32
N GLU A 201 -5.69 -0.63 -12.48
CA GLU A 201 -6.98 -0.31 -13.12
C GLU A 201 -8.16 -0.75 -12.25
N ALA A 202 -8.11 -1.96 -11.67
CA ALA A 202 -9.12 -2.43 -10.73
C ALA A 202 -9.21 -1.54 -9.48
N TRP A 203 -8.06 -1.12 -8.93
CA TRP A 203 -8.04 -0.19 -7.80
C TRP A 203 -8.62 1.17 -8.20
N GLN A 204 -8.20 1.76 -9.31
CA GLN A 204 -8.78 3.04 -9.76
C GLN A 204 -10.28 2.93 -10.06
N THR A 205 -10.75 1.77 -10.51
CA THR A 205 -12.18 1.49 -10.69
C THR A 205 -12.90 1.51 -9.34
N TYR A 206 -12.34 0.87 -8.32
CA TYR A 206 -12.86 0.96 -6.95
C TYR A 206 -12.90 2.41 -6.43
N GLU A 207 -11.84 3.20 -6.63
CA GLU A 207 -11.83 4.60 -6.17
C GLU A 207 -12.91 5.47 -6.85
N ARG A 208 -13.37 5.08 -8.05
CA ARG A 208 -14.43 5.79 -8.78
C ARG A 208 -15.84 5.32 -8.43
N LEU A 209 -16.01 4.02 -8.20
CA LEU A 209 -17.33 3.42 -7.93
C LEU A 209 -17.69 3.41 -6.44
N GLY A 210 -16.69 3.29 -5.55
CA GLY A 210 -16.91 3.07 -4.12
C GLY A 210 -17.46 1.69 -3.81
N SER A 211 -17.86 1.47 -2.55
CA SER A 211 -18.53 0.24 -2.12
C SER A 211 -20.05 0.37 -2.24
N PRO A 212 -20.77 -0.71 -2.60
CA PRO A 212 -20.24 -2.06 -2.89
C PRO A 212 -19.77 -2.28 -4.35
N GLU A 213 -20.15 -1.43 -5.31
CA GLU A 213 -20.00 -1.71 -6.75
C GLU A 213 -18.55 -1.89 -7.20
N GLY A 214 -17.63 -1.12 -6.62
CA GLY A 214 -16.20 -1.16 -6.92
C GLY A 214 -15.47 -2.39 -6.40
N GLU A 215 -16.02 -3.09 -5.41
CA GLU A 215 -15.41 -4.29 -4.81
C GLU A 215 -15.32 -5.42 -5.84
N LEU A 216 -16.26 -5.46 -6.79
CA LEU A 216 -16.25 -6.42 -7.88
C LEU A 216 -15.01 -6.28 -8.78
N ALA A 217 -14.51 -5.06 -8.98
CA ALA A 217 -13.28 -4.84 -9.76
C ALA A 217 -12.06 -5.44 -9.04
N LEU A 218 -11.99 -5.33 -7.71
CA LEU A 218 -10.94 -5.94 -6.90
C LEU A 218 -11.03 -7.48 -6.91
N ALA A 219 -12.25 -8.03 -6.83
CA ALA A 219 -12.49 -9.46 -6.97
C ALA A 219 -12.05 -9.98 -8.35
N GLN A 220 -12.32 -9.22 -9.42
CA GLN A 220 -11.87 -9.54 -10.77
C GLN A 220 -10.34 -9.59 -10.87
N ALA A 221 -9.63 -8.62 -10.28
CA ALA A 221 -8.18 -8.63 -10.21
C ALA A 221 -7.62 -9.83 -9.41
N LEU A 222 -8.27 -10.23 -8.32
CA LEU A 222 -7.87 -11.41 -7.56
C LEU A 222 -7.93 -12.69 -8.38
N VAL A 223 -9.03 -12.91 -9.11
CA VAL A 223 -9.19 -14.09 -9.99
C VAL A 223 -8.14 -14.07 -11.10
N TYR A 224 -7.92 -12.90 -11.70
CA TYR A 224 -6.87 -12.70 -12.71
C TYR A 224 -5.50 -13.14 -12.16
N LEU A 225 -5.09 -12.62 -11.00
CA LEU A 225 -3.82 -12.96 -10.38
C LEU A 225 -3.73 -14.43 -9.97
N ALA A 226 -4.81 -15.02 -9.45
CA ALA A 226 -4.85 -16.42 -9.06
C ALA A 226 -4.59 -17.34 -10.27
N LEU A 227 -5.07 -16.99 -11.46
CA LEU A 227 -4.85 -17.79 -12.67
C LEU A 227 -3.63 -17.37 -13.50
N ALA A 228 -2.99 -16.25 -13.17
CA ALA A 228 -1.79 -15.78 -13.87
C ALA A 228 -0.57 -16.72 -13.67
N PRO A 229 0.36 -16.80 -14.65
CA PRO A 229 1.63 -17.49 -14.48
C PRO A 229 2.42 -16.95 -13.28
N LYS A 230 2.86 -17.84 -12.38
CA LYS A 230 3.56 -17.44 -11.14
C LYS A 230 5.07 -17.39 -11.33
N SER A 231 5.70 -16.28 -10.95
CA SER A 231 7.14 -16.13 -10.79
C SER A 231 7.50 -15.15 -9.68
N ASN A 232 8.40 -15.59 -8.79
CA ASN A 232 9.07 -14.72 -7.81
C ASN A 232 10.53 -14.44 -8.18
N ALA A 233 10.91 -14.65 -9.45
CA ALA A 233 12.30 -14.48 -9.90
C ALA A 233 12.80 -13.05 -9.68
N ILE A 234 11.98 -12.04 -10.00
CA ILE A 234 12.34 -10.63 -9.78
C ILE A 234 12.47 -10.30 -8.29
N TYR A 235 11.59 -10.86 -7.45
CA TYR A 235 11.64 -10.67 -5.99
C TYR A 235 12.92 -11.25 -5.38
N LYS A 236 13.31 -12.46 -5.79
CA LYS A 236 14.57 -13.08 -5.38
C LYS A 236 15.78 -12.30 -5.89
N ALA A 237 15.75 -11.88 -7.16
CA ALA A 237 16.81 -11.09 -7.78
C ALA A 237 17.05 -9.78 -7.04
N TYR A 238 15.98 -9.05 -6.70
CA TYR A 238 16.07 -7.80 -5.95
C TYR A 238 16.64 -8.01 -4.55
N LYS A 239 16.21 -9.06 -3.83
CA LYS A 239 16.78 -9.41 -2.52
C LYS A 239 18.28 -9.71 -2.61
N ALA A 240 18.70 -10.50 -3.60
CA ALA A 240 20.10 -10.82 -3.82
C ALA A 240 20.92 -9.56 -4.18
N ALA A 241 20.38 -8.68 -5.03
CA ALA A 241 21.02 -7.41 -5.39
C ALA A 241 21.22 -6.51 -4.16
N ARG A 242 20.20 -6.39 -3.30
CA ARG A 242 20.26 -5.62 -2.05
C ARG A 242 21.29 -6.18 -1.08
N LEU A 243 21.44 -7.50 -1.00
CA LEU A 243 22.47 -8.15 -0.20
C LEU A 243 23.87 -7.87 -0.77
N ALA A 244 24.08 -8.11 -2.06
CA ALA A 244 25.37 -7.89 -2.73
C ALA A 244 25.83 -6.43 -2.61
N ALA A 245 24.92 -5.47 -2.71
CA ALA A 245 25.24 -4.04 -2.53
C ALA A 245 25.65 -3.72 -1.08
N ARG A 246 25.03 -4.36 -0.08
CA ARG A 246 25.43 -4.20 1.33
C ARG A 246 26.81 -4.80 1.61
N GLU A 247 27.12 -5.93 1.00
CA GLU A 247 28.40 -6.62 1.19
C GLU A 247 29.57 -5.95 0.46
N THR A 248 29.30 -5.38 -0.73
CA THR A 248 30.35 -4.75 -1.56
C THR A 248 30.50 -3.25 -1.29
N GLY A 249 29.49 -2.59 -0.72
CA GLY A 249 29.60 -1.25 -0.16
C GLY A 249 30.02 -0.17 -1.15
N SER A 250 31.28 0.25 -1.08
CA SER A 250 31.85 1.43 -1.76
C SER A 250 32.58 1.11 -3.08
N LEU A 251 32.42 -0.08 -3.63
CA LEU A 251 33.02 -0.41 -4.93
C LEU A 251 32.50 0.55 -6.00
N MET A 252 33.42 1.21 -6.70
CA MET A 252 33.09 2.12 -7.77
C MET A 252 32.64 1.35 -9.03
N PRO A 253 31.71 1.91 -9.82
CA PRO A 253 31.45 1.39 -11.17
C PRO A 253 32.74 1.39 -12.02
N PRO A 254 32.83 0.52 -13.05
CA PRO A 254 33.92 0.56 -14.01
C PRO A 254 34.08 1.93 -14.65
N LYS A 255 35.34 2.32 -14.92
CA LYS A 255 35.64 3.67 -15.44
C LYS A 255 34.91 4.01 -16.74
N HIS A 256 34.71 3.02 -17.61
CA HIS A 256 34.06 3.20 -18.91
C HIS A 256 32.58 3.60 -18.80
N ILE A 257 31.90 3.37 -17.67
CA ILE A 257 30.51 3.83 -17.46
C ILE A 257 30.37 5.00 -16.48
N LEU A 258 31.50 5.59 -16.05
CA LEU A 258 31.46 6.79 -15.22
C LEU A 258 31.16 8.02 -16.08
N ASN A 259 30.34 8.91 -15.54
CA ASN A 259 30.08 10.20 -16.17
C ASN A 259 31.34 11.08 -16.17
N ALA A 260 31.65 11.72 -17.30
CA ALA A 260 32.86 12.54 -17.47
C ALA A 260 32.57 13.95 -18.04
N PRO A 261 31.80 14.78 -17.32
CA PRO A 261 31.39 16.10 -17.83
C PRO A 261 32.51 17.15 -17.83
N THR A 262 33.53 17.01 -16.98
CA THR A 262 34.64 17.98 -16.86
C THR A 262 35.89 17.52 -17.60
N GLY A 263 36.78 18.45 -17.95
CA GLY A 263 38.08 18.14 -18.57
C GLY A 263 38.93 17.21 -17.69
N MET A 264 39.05 17.54 -16.40
CA MET A 264 39.78 16.73 -15.42
C MET A 264 39.26 15.29 -15.34
N MET A 265 37.94 15.08 -15.38
CA MET A 265 37.35 13.73 -15.35
C MET A 265 37.73 12.90 -16.58
N LYS A 266 37.76 13.52 -17.76
CA LYS A 266 38.22 12.87 -18.99
C LYS A 266 39.71 12.54 -18.93
N GLU A 267 40.52 13.46 -18.41
CA GLU A 267 41.97 13.27 -18.24
C GLU A 267 42.32 12.08 -17.32
N ILE A 268 41.55 11.87 -16.25
CA ILE A 268 41.73 10.71 -15.35
C ILE A 268 41.07 9.42 -15.86
N GLY A 269 40.49 9.47 -17.08
CA GLY A 269 39.99 8.32 -17.82
C GLY A 269 38.53 7.94 -17.53
N TYR A 270 37.70 8.83 -16.98
CA TYR A 270 36.27 8.56 -16.82
C TYR A 270 35.59 8.55 -18.18
N GLY A 271 34.71 7.57 -18.40
CA GLY A 271 34.03 7.34 -19.68
C GLY A 271 34.95 6.86 -20.81
N SER A 272 36.25 6.70 -20.56
CA SER A 272 37.19 6.19 -21.55
C SER A 272 36.92 4.71 -21.83
N GLY A 273 36.87 4.35 -23.10
CA GLY A 273 36.54 2.99 -23.54
C GLY A 273 35.06 2.62 -23.39
N TYR A 274 34.15 3.59 -23.29
CA TYR A 274 32.71 3.31 -23.38
C TYR A 274 32.33 2.93 -24.81
N ASP A 275 31.75 1.74 -24.99
CA ASP A 275 31.21 1.32 -26.28
C ASP A 275 29.71 1.58 -26.28
N TYR A 276 29.25 2.51 -27.12
CA TYR A 276 27.85 2.83 -27.22
C TYR A 276 27.08 1.67 -27.86
N ASP A 277 26.23 1.00 -27.08
CA ASP A 277 25.55 -0.25 -27.48
C ASP A 277 24.83 -0.13 -28.83
N HIS A 278 24.21 1.02 -29.12
CA HIS A 278 23.49 1.25 -30.37
C HIS A 278 24.35 1.31 -31.64
N ASP A 279 25.66 1.56 -31.51
CA ASP A 279 26.60 1.57 -32.63
C ASP A 279 27.13 0.17 -32.97
N ALA A 280 26.93 -0.81 -32.08
CA ALA A 280 27.28 -2.20 -32.34
C ALA A 280 26.24 -2.86 -33.28
N GLU A 281 26.68 -3.76 -34.15
CA GLU A 281 25.82 -4.46 -35.14
C GLU A 281 24.55 -5.09 -34.52
N ASP A 282 24.69 -5.73 -33.36
CA ASP A 282 23.58 -6.36 -32.62
C ASP A 282 22.88 -5.44 -31.60
N GLY A 283 23.25 -4.16 -31.54
CA GLY A 283 22.78 -3.25 -30.49
C GLY A 283 23.29 -3.62 -29.08
N PHE A 284 24.43 -4.32 -28.98
CA PHE A 284 24.97 -4.83 -27.72
C PHE A 284 26.49 -4.88 -27.76
N SER A 285 27.16 -4.08 -26.94
CA SER A 285 28.62 -3.99 -26.82
C SER A 285 29.25 -5.23 -26.17
N GLY A 286 28.57 -5.81 -25.17
CA GLY A 286 29.11 -6.88 -24.34
C GLY A 286 29.90 -6.39 -23.11
N GLN A 287 29.98 -5.08 -22.87
CA GLN A 287 30.76 -4.49 -21.77
C GLN A 287 30.28 -4.94 -20.39
N ASN A 288 31.23 -5.13 -19.45
CA ASN A 288 30.92 -5.55 -18.09
C ASN A 288 30.58 -4.34 -17.20
N TYR A 289 29.36 -4.29 -16.72
CA TYR A 289 28.84 -3.19 -15.91
C TYR A 289 28.99 -3.37 -14.39
N PHE A 290 29.55 -4.49 -13.93
CA PHE A 290 29.90 -4.69 -12.51
C PHE A 290 31.29 -4.12 -12.20
N PRO A 291 31.56 -3.67 -10.96
CA PRO A 291 32.90 -3.24 -10.54
C PRO A 291 33.99 -4.23 -10.96
N GLU A 292 35.14 -3.73 -11.41
CA GLU A 292 36.24 -4.56 -11.91
C GLU A 292 36.77 -5.55 -10.85
N THR A 293 36.73 -5.15 -9.58
CA THR A 293 37.15 -5.97 -8.44
C THR A 293 36.09 -6.96 -7.97
N MET A 294 34.92 -6.99 -8.61
CA MET A 294 33.80 -7.85 -8.26
C MET A 294 33.56 -8.90 -9.34
N ARG A 295 33.37 -10.15 -8.92
CA ARG A 295 32.90 -11.19 -9.84
C ARG A 295 31.48 -10.86 -10.30
N ARG A 296 31.25 -10.89 -11.62
CA ARG A 296 29.91 -10.76 -12.21
C ARG A 296 28.94 -11.78 -11.60
N GLN A 297 27.81 -11.31 -11.10
CA GLN A 297 26.77 -12.15 -10.51
C GLN A 297 25.59 -12.34 -11.46
N VAL A 298 24.95 -13.50 -11.40
CA VAL A 298 23.65 -13.76 -12.05
C VAL A 298 22.56 -13.57 -10.99
N LEU A 299 21.96 -12.38 -10.96
CA LEU A 299 20.94 -12.03 -9.96
C LEU A 299 19.54 -12.40 -10.42
N TYR A 300 19.22 -12.09 -11.68
CA TYR A 300 17.92 -12.42 -12.27
C TYR A 300 18.00 -13.72 -13.05
N ALA A 301 17.22 -14.70 -12.60
CA ALA A 301 17.10 -16.02 -13.19
C ALA A 301 15.63 -16.30 -13.53
N PRO A 302 15.13 -15.85 -14.70
CA PRO A 302 13.75 -16.09 -15.12
C PRO A 302 13.46 -17.59 -15.25
N ILE A 303 12.21 -17.97 -14.96
CA ILE A 303 11.75 -19.34 -15.11
C ILE A 303 10.96 -19.53 -16.41
N GLU A 304 10.77 -20.78 -16.82
CA GLU A 304 10.06 -21.16 -18.05
C GLU A 304 8.52 -21.07 -17.91
N ARG A 305 8.00 -19.94 -17.39
CA ARG A 305 6.55 -19.69 -17.21
C ARG A 305 6.14 -18.35 -17.78
N GLY A 306 4.98 -18.32 -18.45
CA GLY A 306 4.44 -17.11 -19.04
C GLY A 306 5.45 -16.38 -19.93
N PHE A 307 5.52 -15.06 -19.79
CA PHE A 307 6.42 -14.21 -20.56
C PHE A 307 7.90 -14.35 -20.18
N GLU A 308 8.23 -14.91 -19.01
CA GLU A 308 9.62 -15.14 -18.61
C GLU A 308 10.34 -16.15 -19.52
N ARG A 309 9.62 -17.00 -20.28
CA ARG A 309 10.21 -17.83 -21.34
C ARG A 309 10.92 -16.99 -22.40
N GLU A 310 10.30 -15.90 -22.82
CA GLU A 310 10.88 -14.99 -23.80
C GLU A 310 12.02 -14.17 -23.20
N LEU A 311 11.89 -13.75 -21.94
CA LEU A 311 12.97 -13.07 -21.23
C LEU A 311 14.19 -13.96 -21.04
N LYS A 312 13.97 -15.24 -20.75
CA LYS A 312 15.03 -16.24 -20.65
C LYS A 312 15.77 -16.41 -21.99
N LYS A 313 15.05 -16.55 -23.10
CA LYS A 313 15.66 -16.61 -24.44
C LYS A 313 16.52 -15.38 -24.73
N ARG A 314 16.04 -14.18 -24.38
CA ARG A 314 16.80 -12.92 -24.54
C ARG A 314 18.06 -12.90 -23.69
N LEU A 315 17.98 -13.29 -22.41
CA LEU A 315 19.15 -13.39 -21.54
C LEU A 315 20.17 -14.40 -22.06
N ASP A 316 19.72 -15.58 -22.50
CA ASP A 316 20.59 -16.63 -23.03
C ASP A 316 21.27 -16.17 -24.34
N TYR A 317 20.57 -15.41 -25.19
CA TYR A 317 21.15 -14.76 -26.38
C TYR A 317 22.26 -13.77 -26.01
N PHE A 318 22.00 -12.82 -25.10
CA PHE A 318 23.01 -11.85 -24.67
C PHE A 318 24.18 -12.48 -23.92
N ALA A 319 23.94 -13.56 -23.15
CA ALA A 319 25.01 -14.31 -22.49
C ALA A 319 25.94 -14.96 -23.52
N LYS A 320 25.38 -15.63 -24.55
CA LYS A 320 26.17 -16.21 -25.64
C LYS A 320 26.95 -15.16 -26.42
N LEU A 321 26.32 -14.04 -26.75
CA LEU A 321 26.95 -12.96 -27.49
C LEU A 321 28.12 -12.34 -26.70
N ARG A 322 27.93 -12.16 -25.38
CA ARG A 322 28.97 -11.68 -24.47
C ARG A 322 30.16 -12.64 -24.40
N SER A 323 29.91 -13.95 -24.24
CA SER A 323 30.99 -14.96 -24.22
C SER A 323 31.78 -14.96 -25.52
N LYS A 324 31.12 -14.95 -26.69
CA LYS A 324 31.79 -14.87 -27.99
C LYS A 324 32.68 -13.64 -28.13
N ARG A 325 32.23 -12.47 -27.67
CA ARG A 325 33.01 -11.23 -27.73
C ARG A 325 34.18 -11.20 -26.74
N GLN A 326 34.08 -11.90 -25.62
CA GLN A 326 35.19 -12.05 -24.67
C GLN A 326 36.23 -13.09 -25.10
N GLU A 327 35.86 -14.00 -26.01
CA GLU A 327 36.76 -14.98 -26.64
C GLU A 327 37.47 -14.45 -27.89
N LEU A 328 36.98 -13.36 -28.48
CA LEU A 328 37.62 -12.69 -29.61
C LEU A 328 38.84 -11.88 -29.12
N PRO A 329 40.03 -12.09 -29.71
CA PRO A 329 41.30 -11.50 -29.26
C PRO A 329 41.38 -9.98 -29.40
#